data_AF-A0A3P7IWX8-F1
#
_entry.id   AF-A0A3P7IWX8-F1
#
_cell.length_a   1.000
_cell.length_b   1.000
_cell.length_c   1.000
_cell.angle_alpha   90.00
_cell.angle_beta   90.00
_cell.angle_gamma   90.00
#
_symmetry.space_group_name_H-M   'P 1'
#
loop_
_entity.id
_entity.type
_entity.pdbx_description
1 polymer ?
#
loop_
_entity_poly.entity_id
_entity_poly.type
_entity_poly.pdbx_seq_one_letter_code
_entity_poly.pdbx_strand_id
1 'polypeptide(L)'
;MFVGSPHVWREWKNVMRSFEELVEQYDAEALQLDESSLASLEANITRSLCIVIACKPLLARSLMSPWLRVVGLSQPNIQYLESTGVIDLNVLFTKVEKDRTEGKLIVDRHPND
;
A
#
# COMPACT_ATOMS: atom_id res chain seq x y z
N MET A 1 -0.93 19.27 1.18
CA MET A 1 -2.17 19.01 1.94
C MET A 1 -3.19 18.47 0.94
N PHE A 2 -3.62 17.21 1.08
CA PHE A 2 -4.62 16.62 0.17
C PHE A 2 -5.97 17.28 0.46
N VAL A 3 -6.40 18.17 -0.43
CA VAL A 3 -7.76 18.74 -0.42
C VAL A 3 -8.47 18.12 -1.62
N GLY A 4 -8.78 16.83 -1.54
CA GLY A 4 -9.59 16.17 -2.56
C GLY A 4 -11.00 16.74 -2.51
N SER A 5 -11.47 17.32 -3.62
CA SER A 5 -12.86 17.77 -3.75
C SER A 5 -13.82 16.60 -3.47
N PRO A 6 -14.92 16.79 -2.72
CA PRO A 6 -15.89 15.74 -2.39
C PRO A 6 -16.43 14.95 -3.60
N HIS A 7 -16.34 15.54 -4.80
CA HIS A 7 -16.72 14.90 -6.05
C HIS A 7 -15.85 13.69 -6.41
N VAL A 8 -14.55 13.73 -6.11
CA VAL A 8 -13.59 12.63 -6.37
C VAL A 8 -13.99 11.37 -5.60
N TRP A 9 -14.64 11.53 -4.44
CA TRP A 9 -15.03 10.41 -3.59
C TRP A 9 -16.25 9.63 -4.13
N ARG A 10 -17.07 10.25 -4.99
CA ARG A 10 -18.19 9.56 -5.66
C ARG A 10 -17.73 8.69 -6.83
N GLU A 11 -16.53 8.94 -7.35
CA GLU A 11 -15.98 8.30 -8.55
C GLU A 11 -15.03 7.14 -8.23
N TRP A 12 -15.07 6.61 -7.00
CA TRP A 12 -14.16 5.54 -6.55
C TRP A 12 -14.12 4.33 -7.50
N LYS A 13 -15.20 4.01 -8.23
CA LYS A 13 -15.23 2.95 -9.25
C LYS A 13 -14.31 3.27 -10.44
N ASN A 14 -14.32 4.51 -10.91
CA ASN A 14 -13.45 4.95 -11.98
C ASN A 14 -11.99 4.93 -11.50
N VAL A 15 -11.74 5.40 -10.27
CA VAL A 15 -10.40 5.38 -9.68
C VAL A 15 -9.87 3.96 -9.47
N MET A 16 -10.73 3.02 -9.06
CA MET A 16 -10.37 1.61 -8.95
C MET A 16 -10.04 1.01 -10.32
N ARG A 17 -10.82 1.31 -11.36
CA ARG A 17 -10.50 0.89 -12.73
C ARG A 17 -9.16 1.48 -13.19
N SER A 18 -8.94 2.77 -12.97
CA SER A 18 -7.66 3.41 -13.30
C SER A 18 -6.49 2.80 -12.52
N PHE A 19 -6.69 2.40 -11.27
CA PHE A 19 -5.67 1.64 -10.53
C PHE A 19 -5.33 0.32 -11.25
N GLU A 20 -6.34 -0.46 -11.64
CA GLU A 20 -6.15 -1.73 -12.36
C GLU A 20 -5.42 -1.51 -13.69
N GLU A 21 -5.85 -0.52 -14.48
CA GLU A 21 -5.21 -0.15 -15.76
C GLU A 21 -3.75 0.29 -15.57
N LEU A 22 -3.45 1.09 -14.53
CA LEU A 22 -2.08 1.52 -14.24
C LEU A 22 -1.20 0.36 -13.77
N VAL A 23 -1.75 -0.59 -13.02
CA VAL A 23 -1.02 -1.82 -12.62
C VAL A 23 -0.74 -2.70 -13.83
N GLU A 24 -1.70 -2.86 -14.74
CA GLU A 24 -1.50 -3.57 -16.00
C GLU A 24 -0.40 -2.91 -16.85
N GLN A 25 -0.40 -1.57 -16.92
CA GLN A 25 0.66 -0.82 -17.58
C GLN A 25 2.03 -1.06 -16.91
N TYR A 26 2.09 -1.04 -15.57
CA TYR A 26 3.31 -1.32 -14.83
C TYR A 26 3.85 -2.73 -15.15
N ASP A 27 2.99 -3.75 -15.09
CA ASP A 27 3.38 -5.13 -15.37
C ASP A 27 3.86 -5.33 -16.82
N ALA A 28 3.36 -4.54 -17.78
CA ALA A 28 3.75 -4.61 -19.19
C ALA A 28 5.00 -3.77 -19.56
N GLU A 29 5.13 -2.57 -18.99
CA GLU A 29 6.05 -1.54 -19.50
C GLU A 29 7.16 -1.15 -18.52
N ALA A 30 7.10 -1.50 -17.22
CA ALA A 30 8.01 -0.96 -16.21
C ALA A 30 9.50 -1.10 -16.55
N LEU A 31 9.90 -2.21 -17.19
CA LEU A 31 11.30 -2.46 -17.59
C LEU A 31 11.79 -1.61 -18.76
N GLN A 32 10.87 -0.95 -19.48
CA GLN A 32 11.14 -0.14 -20.67
C GLN A 32 11.09 1.36 -20.39
N LEU A 33 10.55 1.76 -19.23
CA LEU A 33 10.43 3.15 -18.82
C LEU A 33 11.74 3.68 -18.25
N ASP A 34 12.01 4.97 -18.48
CA ASP A 34 13.03 5.69 -17.73
C ASP A 34 12.60 5.87 -16.26
N GLU A 35 13.57 6.16 -15.40
CA GLU A 35 13.36 6.28 -13.94
C GLU A 35 12.28 7.32 -13.58
N SER A 36 12.21 8.45 -14.30
CA SER A 36 11.22 9.48 -14.02
C SER A 36 9.81 9.04 -14.41
N SER A 37 9.67 8.38 -15.55
CA SER A 37 8.39 7.84 -16.01
C SER A 37 7.90 6.71 -15.11
N LEU A 38 8.80 5.82 -14.69
CA LEU A 38 8.50 4.74 -13.75
C LEU A 38 8.04 5.30 -12.40
N ALA A 39 8.78 6.25 -11.82
CA ALA A 39 8.40 6.88 -10.56
C ALA A 39 7.04 7.62 -10.65
N SER A 40 6.74 8.24 -11.79
CA SER A 40 5.44 8.88 -12.04
C SER A 40 4.31 7.84 -12.07
N LEU A 41 4.53 6.69 -12.72
CA LEU A 41 3.58 5.59 -12.78
C LEU A 41 3.30 5.01 -11.38
N GLU A 42 4.35 4.68 -10.62
CA GLU A 42 4.25 4.20 -9.23
C GLU A 42 3.49 5.18 -8.33
N ALA A 43 3.75 6.48 -8.48
CA ALA A 43 3.07 7.52 -7.74
C ALA A 43 1.57 7.63 -8.12
N ASN A 44 1.22 7.45 -9.39
CA ASN A 44 -0.16 7.45 -9.86
C ASN A 44 -0.94 6.23 -9.36
N ILE A 45 -0.31 5.05 -9.35
CA ILE A 45 -0.87 3.83 -8.76
C ILE A 45 -1.13 4.04 -7.27
N THR A 46 -0.12 4.53 -6.53
CA THR A 46 -0.24 4.80 -5.09
C THR A 46 -1.33 5.83 -4.78
N ARG A 47 -1.43 6.90 -5.59
CA ARG A 47 -2.48 7.91 -5.45
C ARG A 47 -3.88 7.30 -5.62
N SER A 48 -4.05 6.46 -6.64
CA SER A 48 -5.33 5.81 -6.93
C SER A 48 -5.73 4.88 -5.79
N LEU A 49 -4.79 4.08 -5.26
CA LEU A 49 -5.03 3.24 -4.08
C LEU A 49 -5.48 4.05 -2.86
N CYS A 50 -4.80 5.16 -2.55
CA CYS A 50 -5.15 6.02 -1.40
C CYS A 50 -6.59 6.54 -1.49
N ILE A 51 -7.05 6.93 -2.70
CA ILE A 51 -8.43 7.37 -2.92
C ILE A 51 -9.40 6.20 -2.70
N VAL A 52 -9.10 4.99 -3.21
CA VAL A 52 -9.94 3.81 -2.99
C VAL A 52 -10.01 3.44 -1.52
N ILE A 53 -8.91 3.50 -0.77
CA ILE A 53 -8.89 3.28 0.68
C ILE A 53 -9.81 4.27 1.40
N ALA A 54 -9.70 5.56 1.08
CA ALA A 54 -10.52 6.60 1.70
C ALA A 54 -12.02 6.42 1.42
N CYS A 55 -12.38 5.92 0.23
CA CYS A 55 -13.79 5.79 -0.18
C CYS A 55 -14.40 4.42 0.17
N LYS A 56 -13.62 3.34 0.05
CA LYS A 56 -14.03 1.93 0.13
C LYS A 56 -12.91 1.06 0.72
N PRO A 57 -12.61 1.18 2.03
CA PRO A 57 -11.49 0.50 2.67
C PRO A 57 -11.56 -1.04 2.57
N LEU A 58 -12.78 -1.61 2.58
CA LEU A 58 -12.96 -3.06 2.45
C LEU A 58 -12.62 -3.59 1.04
N LEU A 59 -12.83 -2.78 0.00
CA LEU A 59 -12.46 -3.16 -1.37
C LEU A 59 -10.98 -2.95 -1.64
N ALA A 60 -10.38 -1.93 -1.02
CA ALA A 60 -8.94 -1.67 -1.17
C ALA A 60 -8.05 -2.84 -0.70
N ARG A 61 -8.59 -3.75 0.13
CA ARG A 61 -7.89 -4.97 0.58
C ARG A 61 -7.39 -5.82 -0.58
N SER A 62 -8.22 -6.03 -1.60
CA SER A 62 -7.83 -6.84 -2.77
C SER A 62 -6.79 -6.15 -3.65
N LEU A 63 -6.58 -4.84 -3.47
CA LEU A 63 -5.62 -4.04 -4.24
C LEU A 63 -4.24 -3.96 -3.57
N MET A 64 -4.11 -4.42 -2.32
CA MET A 64 -2.87 -4.33 -1.56
C MET A 64 -1.75 -5.14 -2.20
N SER A 65 -1.98 -6.41 -2.55
CA SER A 65 -0.97 -7.30 -3.11
C SER A 65 -0.41 -6.78 -4.46
N PRO A 66 -1.25 -6.34 -5.43
CA PRO A 66 -0.78 -5.64 -6.62
C PRO A 66 0.06 -4.39 -6.33
N TRP A 67 -0.37 -3.54 -5.39
CA TRP A 67 0.38 -2.35 -5.04
C TRP A 67 1.72 -2.65 -4.36
N LEU A 68 1.80 -3.67 -3.51
CA LEU A 68 3.06 -4.09 -2.88
C LEU A 68 4.12 -4.48 -3.92
N ARG A 69 3.71 -5.15 -5.02
CA ARG A 69 4.61 -5.45 -6.15
C ARG A 69 5.14 -4.17 -6.80
N VAL A 70 4.27 -3.18 -7.01
CA VAL A 70 4.61 -1.89 -7.61
C VAL A 70 5.61 -1.11 -6.75
N VAL A 71 5.48 -1.15 -5.42
CA VAL A 71 6.47 -0.51 -4.53
C VAL A 71 7.71 -1.37 -4.25
N GLY A 72 7.93 -2.41 -5.05
CA GLY A 72 9.17 -3.19 -5.05
C GLY A 72 9.24 -4.34 -4.05
N LEU A 73 8.12 -4.76 -3.44
CA LEU A 73 8.13 -6.01 -2.66
C LEU A 73 8.18 -7.23 -3.57
N SER A 74 9.06 -8.17 -3.22
CA SER A 74 9.13 -9.47 -3.87
C SER A 74 7.92 -10.34 -3.53
N GLN A 75 7.57 -11.26 -4.44
CA GLN A 75 6.46 -12.20 -4.24
C GLN A 75 6.55 -13.00 -2.93
N PRO A 76 7.73 -13.51 -2.49
CA PRO A 76 7.84 -14.19 -1.20
C PRO A 76 7.51 -13.29 -0.01
N ASN A 77 7.90 -12.01 -0.04
CA ASN A 77 7.59 -11.07 1.03
C ASN A 77 6.08 -10.76 1.10
N ILE A 78 5.42 -10.67 -0.06
CA ILE A 78 3.97 -10.49 -0.14
C ILE A 78 3.25 -11.71 0.45
N GLN A 79 3.65 -12.93 0.06
CA GLN A 79 3.10 -14.17 0.61
C GLN A 79 3.32 -14.29 2.12
N TYR A 80 4.49 -13.86 2.60
CA TYR A 80 4.77 -13.81 4.04
C TYR A 80 3.79 -12.86 4.77
N LEU A 81 3.61 -11.64 4.27
CA LEU A 81 2.64 -10.69 4.82
C LEU A 81 1.23 -11.27 4.86
N GLU A 82 0.76 -11.87 3.76
CA GLU A 82 -0.54 -12.52 3.67
C GLU A 82 -0.67 -13.68 4.68
N SER A 83 0.34 -14.55 4.78
CA SER A 83 0.35 -15.71 5.69
C SER A 83 0.32 -15.32 7.17
N THR A 84 0.91 -14.16 7.51
CA THR A 84 0.84 -13.63 8.87
C THR A 84 -0.48 -12.90 9.15
N GLY A 85 -1.37 -12.78 8.18
CA GLY A 85 -2.67 -12.11 8.30
C GLY A 85 -2.64 -10.61 8.00
N VAL A 86 -1.61 -10.10 7.35
CA VAL A 86 -1.61 -8.72 6.81
C VAL A 86 -2.39 -8.71 5.50
N ILE A 87 -3.67 -8.37 5.61
CA ILE A 87 -4.63 -8.36 4.50
C ILE A 87 -5.03 -6.95 4.03
N ASP A 88 -4.62 -5.92 4.77
CA ASP A 88 -4.82 -4.51 4.42
C ASP A 88 -3.78 -3.60 5.09
N LEU A 89 -3.70 -2.33 4.63
CA LEU A 89 -2.73 -1.36 5.15
C LEU A 89 -2.95 -1.02 6.62
N ASN A 90 -4.19 -1.06 7.12
CA ASN A 90 -4.45 -0.78 8.53
C ASN A 90 -3.85 -1.88 9.41
N VAL A 91 -4.02 -3.14 9.03
CA VAL A 91 -3.40 -4.27 9.74
C VAL A 91 -1.87 -4.17 9.70
N LEU A 92 -1.29 -3.77 8.55
CA LEU A 92 0.14 -3.55 8.42
C LEU A 92 0.62 -2.47 9.41
N PHE A 93 -0.02 -1.30 9.43
CA PHE A 93 0.35 -0.20 10.32
C PHE A 93 0.17 -0.57 11.80
N THR A 94 -0.94 -1.23 12.16
CA THR A 94 -1.19 -1.67 13.54
C THR A 94 -0.14 -2.68 14.01
N LYS A 95 0.29 -3.63 13.17
CA LYS A 95 1.36 -4.56 13.53
C LYS A 95 2.69 -3.86 13.75
N VAL A 96 3.07 -2.94 12.86
CA VAL A 96 4.32 -2.16 13.00
C VAL A 96 4.31 -1.34 14.29
N GLU A 97 3.18 -0.71 14.64
CA GLU A 97 3.04 0.04 15.89
C GLU A 97 3.13 -0.86 17.13
N LYS A 98 2.52 -2.05 17.06
CA LYS A 98 2.60 -3.05 18.12
C LYS A 98 4.03 -3.54 18.32
N ASP A 99 4.71 -3.94 17.25
CA ASP A 99 6.10 -4.42 17.28
C ASP A 99 7.05 -3.33 17.80
N ARG A 100 6.82 -2.06 17.43
CA ARG A 100 7.59 -0.91 17.93
C ARG A 100 7.39 -0.68 19.43
N THR A 101 6.16 -0.86 19.91
CA THR A 101 5.83 -0.69 21.34
C THR A 101 6.37 -1.85 22.18
N GLU A 102 6.27 -3.08 21.67
CA GLU A 102 6.80 -4.29 22.32
C GLU A 102 8.34 -4.31 22.34
N GLY A 103 9.00 -3.86 21.27
CA GLY A 103 10.46 -3.70 21.23
C GLY A 103 10.99 -2.67 22.23
N LYS A 104 10.22 -1.62 22.55
CA LYS A 104 10.57 -0.66 23.61
C LYS A 104 10.42 -1.25 25.02
N LEU A 105 9.43 -2.11 25.26
CA LEU A 105 9.20 -2.74 26.57
C LEU A 105 10.30 -3.72 26.98
N ILE A 106 11.13 -4.18 26.03
CA ILE A 106 12.24 -5.09 26.29
C ILE A 106 13.52 -4.32 26.68
N VAL A 107 13.70 -3.07 26.22
CA VAL A 107 14.89 -2.26 26.53
C VAL A 107 14.83 -1.64 27.93
N ASP A 108 13.63 -1.39 28.47
CA ASP A 108 13.44 -0.79 29.81
C ASP A 108 13.44 -1.82 30.96
N ARG A 109 13.73 -3.10 30.70
CA ARG A 109 13.87 -4.14 31.75
C ARG A 109 15.32 -4.57 31.95
N HIS A 110 16.19 -3.61 32.24
CA HIS A 110 17.37 -3.90 33.05
C HIS A 110 17.11 -3.36 34.46
N PRO A 111 16.81 -4.22 35.46
CA PRO A 111 17.00 -3.82 36.84
C PRO A 111 18.52 -3.76 37.04
N ASN A 112 19.05 -2.57 37.22
CA ASN A 112 20.32 -2.41 37.92
C ASN A 112 20.05 -2.79 39.38
N ASP A 113 20.21 -4.08 39.68
CA ASP A 113 20.64 -4.54 41.00
C ASP A 113 22.18 -4.61 41.01
#